data_AF-A0A967N786-F1
#
_entry.id   AF-A0A967N786-F1
#
_cell.length_a   1.000
_cell.length_b   1.000
_cell.length_c   1.000
_cell.angle_alpha   90.00
_cell.angle_beta   90.00
_cell.angle_gamma   90.00
#
_symmetry.space_group_name_H-M   'P 1'
#
loop_
_entity.id
_entity.type
_entity.pdbx_description
1 polymer ?
#
loop_
_entity_poly.entity_id
_entity_poly.type
_entity_poly.pdbx_seq_one_letter_code
_entity_poly.pdbx_strand_id
1 'polypeptide(L)'
;PEAAYDLIGERTRAAIRRLGEIEPYRLETPILLEVSFKNYRAAEILSYLPNVSRVDAHTVGFTGRDVVEVSRFIEFMLTYRADLSP
;
A
#
# COMPACT_ATOMS: atom_id res chain seq x y z
N PRO A 1 5.07 25.81 15.34
CA PRO A 1 6.02 24.91 14.66
C PRO A 1 7.05 24.30 15.62
N GLU A 2 7.66 25.12 16.48
CA GLU A 2 8.68 24.71 17.45
C GLU A 2 8.26 23.56 18.37
N ALA A 3 7.10 23.67 19.03
CA ALA A 3 6.56 22.60 19.87
C ALA A 3 6.35 21.26 19.13
N ALA A 4 6.09 21.28 17.82
CA ALA A 4 5.97 20.05 17.03
C ALA A 4 7.34 19.41 16.75
N TYR A 5 8.37 20.22 16.51
CA TYR A 5 9.73 19.72 16.33
C TYR A 5 10.27 19.10 17.61
N ASP A 6 10.03 19.75 18.75
CA ASP A 6 10.41 19.22 20.06
C ASP A 6 9.77 17.86 20.31
N LEU A 7 8.46 17.76 20.03
CA LEU A 7 7.71 16.51 20.17
C LEU A 7 8.25 15.40 19.24
N ILE A 8 8.52 15.70 17.97
CA ILE A 8 9.09 14.71 17.03
C ILE A 8 10.45 14.25 17.53
N GLY A 9 11.32 15.17 17.96
CA GLY A 9 12.65 14.85 18.47
C GLY A 9 12.59 13.97 19.72
N GLU A 10 11.73 14.31 20.68
CA GLU A 10 11.51 13.53 21.90
C GLU A 10 11.03 12.10 21.56
N ARG A 11 9.98 11.98 20.73
CA ARG A 11 9.39 10.69 20.37
C ARG A 11 10.34 9.82 19.55
N THR A 12 11.11 10.41 18.66
CA THR A 12 12.14 9.70 17.89
C THR A 12 13.21 9.14 18.82
N ARG A 13 13.74 9.96 19.74
CA ARG A 13 14.74 9.50 20.73
C ARG A 13 14.19 8.39 21.62
N ALA A 14 12.94 8.52 22.05
CA ALA A 14 12.26 7.48 22.82
C ALA A 14 12.17 6.17 22.02
N ALA A 15 11.72 6.21 20.76
CA ALA A 15 11.57 5.03 19.91
C ALA A 15 12.91 4.29 19.67
N ILE A 16 13.99 5.02 19.38
CA ILE A 16 15.32 4.42 19.14
C ILE A 16 15.85 3.72 20.39
N ARG A 17 15.63 4.28 21.60
CA ARG A 17 16.06 3.65 22.85
C ARG A 17 15.39 2.29 23.10
N ARG A 18 14.18 2.09 22.61
CA ARG A 18 13.39 0.85 22.74
C ARG A 18 13.34 0.03 21.46
N LEU A 19 14.29 0.21 20.53
CA LEU A 19 14.30 -0.50 19.25
C LEU A 19 14.21 -2.03 19.42
N GLY A 20 14.86 -2.58 20.44
CA GLY A 20 14.83 -4.02 20.74
C GLY A 20 13.48 -4.53 21.27
N GLU A 21 12.57 -3.65 21.68
CA GLU A 21 11.21 -4.00 22.11
C GLU A 21 10.21 -3.97 20.93
N ILE A 22 10.62 -3.45 19.77
CA ILE A 22 9.75 -3.27 18.60
C ILE A 22 9.96 -4.45 17.66
N GLU A 23 8.99 -5.36 17.63
CA GLU A 23 9.02 -6.50 16.71
C GLU A 23 8.72 -6.07 15.27
N PRO A 24 9.47 -6.58 14.26
CA PRO A 24 9.16 -6.32 12.86
C PRO A 24 7.78 -6.88 12.49
N TYR A 25 6.94 -6.04 11.89
CA TYR A 25 5.67 -6.48 11.34
C TYR A 25 5.89 -7.37 10.10
N ARG A 26 5.38 -8.60 10.14
CA ARG A 26 5.47 -9.57 9.04
C ARG A 26 4.07 -9.92 8.56
N LEU A 27 3.86 -9.82 7.25
CA LEU A 27 2.65 -10.26 6.58
C LEU A 27 2.77 -11.74 6.22
N GLU A 28 1.69 -12.49 6.38
CA GLU A 28 1.60 -13.86 5.88
C GLU A 28 1.50 -13.85 4.36
N THR A 29 2.22 -14.76 3.71
CA THR A 29 2.29 -14.87 2.26
C THR A 29 1.54 -16.13 1.78
N PRO A 30 0.82 -16.08 0.65
CA PRO A 30 0.68 -14.92 -0.24
C PRO A 30 -0.24 -13.84 0.35
N ILE A 31 0.05 -12.58 0.01
CA ILE A 31 -0.65 -11.42 0.55
C ILE A 31 -1.84 -11.08 -0.35
N LEU A 32 -3.04 -11.09 0.22
CA LEU A 32 -4.23 -10.54 -0.43
C LEU A 32 -4.32 -9.04 -0.17
N LEU A 33 -4.21 -8.25 -1.23
CA LEU A 33 -4.49 -6.82 -1.22
C LEU A 33 -5.91 -6.59 -1.76
N GLU A 34 -6.76 -5.98 -0.96
CA GLU A 34 -8.06 -5.45 -1.40
C GLU A 34 -8.02 -3.93 -1.45
N VAL A 35 -8.49 -3.36 -2.56
CA VAL A 35 -8.50 -1.91 -2.77
C VAL A 35 -9.88 -1.46 -3.20
N SER A 36 -10.49 -0.63 -2.35
CA SER A 36 -11.78 0.01 -2.62
C SER A 36 -11.59 1.41 -3.20
N PHE A 37 -12.21 1.66 -4.34
CA PHE A 37 -12.16 2.93 -5.04
C PHE A 37 -13.40 3.78 -4.76
N LYS A 38 -13.23 5.11 -4.79
CA LYS A 38 -14.37 6.05 -4.71
C LYS A 38 -15.30 5.97 -5.94
N ASN A 39 -14.78 5.53 -7.08
CA ASN A 39 -15.53 5.44 -8.34
C ASN A 39 -15.37 4.03 -8.92
N TYR A 40 -16.51 3.40 -9.27
CA TYR A 40 -16.56 2.05 -9.81
C TYR A 40 -15.70 1.83 -11.07
N ARG A 41 -15.48 2.86 -11.91
CA ARG A 41 -14.73 2.72 -13.17
C ARG A 41 -13.29 2.26 -12.95
N ALA A 42 -12.65 2.69 -11.87
CA ALA A 42 -11.29 2.25 -11.57
C ALA A 42 -11.24 0.75 -11.28
N ALA A 43 -12.21 0.25 -10.49
CA ALA A 43 -12.35 -1.18 -10.21
C ALA A 43 -12.65 -1.99 -11.48
N GLU A 44 -13.51 -1.47 -12.35
CA GLU A 44 -13.85 -2.10 -13.64
C GLU A 44 -12.62 -2.23 -14.56
N ILE A 45 -11.86 -1.14 -14.76
CA ILE A 45 -10.66 -1.14 -15.62
C ILE A 45 -9.60 -2.11 -15.08
N LEU A 46 -9.34 -2.10 -13.77
CA LEU A 46 -8.35 -3.00 -13.17
C LEU A 46 -8.77 -4.46 -13.23
N SER A 47 -10.08 -4.75 -13.25
CA SER A 47 -10.61 -6.11 -13.42
C SER A 47 -10.33 -6.70 -14.80
N TYR A 48 -9.83 -5.92 -15.77
CA TYR A 48 -9.36 -6.44 -17.06
C TYR A 48 -8.02 -7.17 -16.95
N LEU A 49 -7.26 -6.95 -15.88
CA LEU A 49 -6.01 -7.68 -15.65
C LEU A 49 -6.33 -9.09 -15.15
N PRO A 50 -5.77 -10.16 -15.76
CA PRO A 50 -6.13 -11.55 -15.45
C PRO A 50 -5.72 -12.00 -14.04
N ASN A 51 -4.82 -11.25 -13.40
CA ASN A 51 -4.34 -11.48 -12.03
C ASN A 51 -5.08 -10.63 -10.98
N VAL A 52 -6.15 -9.93 -11.38
CA VAL A 52 -6.99 -9.11 -10.50
C VAL A 52 -8.40 -9.69 -10.46
N SER A 53 -8.93 -9.92 -9.26
CA SER A 53 -10.30 -10.36 -9.04
C SER A 53 -11.21 -9.18 -8.67
N ARG A 54 -12.43 -9.15 -9.20
CA ARG A 54 -13.44 -8.18 -8.77
C ARG A 54 -14.13 -8.69 -7.49
N VAL A 55 -13.93 -8.01 -6.37
CA VAL A 55 -14.55 -8.37 -5.08
C VAL A 55 -15.97 -7.83 -5.01
N ASP A 56 -16.16 -6.57 -5.42
CA ASP A 56 -17.47 -5.93 -5.54
C ASP A 56 -17.49 -4.83 -6.63
N ALA A 57 -18.52 -3.97 -6.65
CA ALA A 57 -18.65 -2.90 -7.63
C ALA A 57 -17.49 -1.89 -7.63
N HIS A 58 -16.88 -1.65 -6.46
CA HIS A 58 -15.85 -0.64 -6.18
C HIS A 58 -14.54 -1.24 -5.67
N THR A 59 -14.48 -2.54 -5.35
CA THR A 59 -13.32 -3.19 -4.75
C THR A 59 -12.73 -4.24 -5.68
N VAL A 60 -11.40 -4.22 -5.81
CA VAL A 60 -10.62 -5.26 -6.50
C VAL A 60 -9.67 -5.95 -5.52
N GLY A 61 -9.37 -7.22 -5.80
CA GLY A 61 -8.42 -8.05 -5.08
C GLY A 61 -7.22 -8.39 -5.95
N PHE A 62 -6.03 -8.30 -5.39
CA PHE A 62 -4.77 -8.73 -5.99
C PHE A 62 -4.00 -9.60 -4.99
N THR A 63 -3.59 -10.80 -5.40
CA THR A 63 -2.80 -11.70 -4.56
C THR A 63 -1.33 -11.64 -4.99
N GLY A 64 -0.47 -11.07 -4.15
CA GLY A 64 0.98 -11.00 -4.37
C GLY A 64 1.74 -12.04 -3.54
N ARG A 65 2.90 -12.50 -4.03
CA ARG A 65 3.75 -13.48 -3.33
C ARG A 65 4.48 -12.89 -2.13
N ASP A 66 4.76 -11.60 -2.16
CA ASP A 66 5.42 -10.85 -1.08
C ASP A 66 5.00 -9.38 -1.09
N VAL A 67 5.45 -8.63 -0.08
CA VAL A 67 5.12 -7.20 0.06
C VAL A 67 5.68 -6.37 -1.08
N VAL A 68 6.79 -6.79 -1.71
CA VAL A 68 7.42 -6.04 -2.80
C VAL A 68 6.56 -6.12 -4.06
N GLU A 69 5.99 -7.29 -4.36
CA GLU A 69 5.04 -7.46 -5.45
C GLU A 69 3.74 -6.67 -5.23
N VAL A 70 3.21 -6.68 -4.01
CA VAL A 70 2.06 -5.86 -3.63
C VAL A 70 2.37 -4.37 -3.75
N SER A 71 3.54 -3.90 -3.29
CA SER A 71 3.94 -2.50 -3.41
C SER A 71 4.10 -2.06 -4.87
N ARG A 72 4.67 -2.90 -5.75
CA ARG A 72 4.76 -2.60 -7.18
C ARG A 72 3.38 -2.51 -7.83
N PHE A 73 2.43 -3.35 -7.42
CA PHE A 73 1.05 -3.26 -7.90
C PHE A 73 0.38 -1.96 -7.45
N ILE A 74 0.55 -1.57 -6.18
CA ILE A 74 0.05 -0.27 -5.67
C ILE A 74 0.68 0.90 -6.45
N GLU A 75 1.99 0.88 -6.67
CA GLU A 75 2.69 1.91 -7.43
C GLU A 75 2.14 2.02 -8.85
N PHE A 76 1.98 0.89 -9.55
CA PHE A 76 1.35 0.86 -10.87
C PHE A 76 -0.05 1.50 -10.85
N MET A 77 -0.93 1.09 -9.94
CA MET A 77 -2.29 1.64 -9.89
C MET A 77 -2.34 3.15 -9.63
N LEU A 78 -1.42 3.68 -8.82
CA LEU A 78 -1.42 5.09 -8.42
C LEU A 78 -0.68 6.00 -9.40
N THR A 79 0.31 5.47 -10.12
CA THR A 79 1.23 6.28 -10.92
C THR A 79 1.06 6.09 -12.42
N TYR A 80 0.47 4.98 -12.86
CA TYR A 80 0.31 4.70 -14.28
C TYR A 80 -0.56 5.77 -14.95
N ARG A 81 -0.01 6.37 -16.00
CA ARG A 81 -0.74 7.22 -16.93
C ARG A 81 -0.43 6.74 -18.35
N ALA A 82 -1.45 6.75 -19.21
CA ALA A 82 -1.31 6.27 -20.59
C ALA A 82 -0.40 7.17 -21.44
N ASP A 83 -0.13 8.40 -21.01
CA ASP A 83 0.65 9.44 -21.69
C ASP A 83 2.06 9.64 -21.09
N LEU A 84 2.55 8.68 -20.28
CA LEU A 84 3.91 8.75 -19.73
C LEU A 84 4.94 8.82 -20.88
N SER A 85 5.73 9.90 -20.88
CA SER A 85 6.93 10.03 -21.71
C SER A 85 8.16 9.56 -20.92
N PRO A 86 9.22 9.05 -21.58
CA PRO A 86 10.45 8.58 -20.93
C PRO A 86 11.11 9.61 -20.00
#